data_AF-A0A6J7P2Z7-F1
#
_entry.id   AF-A0A6J7P2Z7-F1
#
_cell.length_a   1.000
_cell.length_b   1.000
_cell.length_c   1.000
_cell.angle_alpha   90.00
_cell.angle_beta   90.00
_cell.angle_gamma   90.00
#
_symmetry.space_group_name_H-M   'P 1'
#
loop_
_entity.id
_entity.type
_entity.pdbx_description
1 polymer ?
#
loop_
_entity_poly.entity_id
_entity_poly.type
_entity_poly.pdbx_seq_one_letter_code
_entity_poly.pdbx_strand_id
1 'polypeptide(L)'
;MDRDELQGVIAHEMSHVANRDTLVSAVAATTAGAIAILSDFLTRMMWFGGGRDRDRNSAGNPLALVLSRVVLILAPLAAMLLKSAISRKREALADATAVSFTRNPAGLRKALEVLASDTTVVRQKSNAVAHIWIESPLDGKTVSKLFSTHPPIEERIATLRAMESLGSAGE
;
A
#
# COMPACT_ATOMS: atom_id res chain seq x y z
N MET A 1 -5.63 -25.84 -5.72
CA MET A 1 -4.19 -25.60 -5.68
C MET A 1 -3.45 -26.87 -5.35
N ASP A 2 -2.24 -27.07 -5.89
CA ASP A 2 -1.34 -28.17 -5.55
C ASP A 2 -0.35 -27.81 -4.40
N ARG A 3 0.55 -28.73 -4.05
CA ARG A 3 1.51 -28.54 -2.96
C ARG A 3 2.50 -27.40 -3.23
N ASP A 4 2.97 -27.26 -4.47
CA ASP A 4 3.98 -26.27 -4.84
C ASP A 4 3.37 -24.88 -4.89
N GLU A 5 2.11 -24.78 -5.34
CA GLU A 5 1.30 -23.57 -5.30
C GLU A 5 1.06 -23.09 -3.86
N LEU A 6 0.62 -23.99 -2.98
CA LEU A 6 0.42 -23.69 -1.57
C LEU A 6 1.73 -23.31 -0.87
N GLN A 7 2.82 -24.02 -1.18
CA GLN A 7 4.14 -23.68 -0.66
C GLN A 7 4.59 -22.28 -1.11
N GLY A 8 4.30 -21.91 -2.36
CA GLY A 8 4.56 -20.55 -2.88
C GLY A 8 3.79 -19.48 -2.13
N VAL A 9 2.48 -19.67 -1.92
CA VAL A 9 1.64 -18.72 -1.18
C VAL A 9 2.07 -18.60 0.28
N ILE A 10 2.32 -19.72 0.97
CA ILE A 10 2.80 -19.69 2.36
C ILE A 10 4.16 -19.00 2.45
N ALA A 11 5.05 -19.23 1.50
CA ALA A 11 6.34 -18.55 1.47
C ALA A 11 6.19 -17.03 1.26
N HIS A 12 5.21 -16.60 0.47
CA HIS A 12 4.85 -15.18 0.32
C HIS A 12 4.36 -14.59 1.64
N GLU A 13 3.42 -15.22 2.33
CA GLU A 13 2.96 -14.74 3.64
C GLU A 13 4.08 -14.70 4.68
N MET A 14 4.92 -15.74 4.73
CA MET A 14 6.09 -15.78 5.60
C MET A 14 7.12 -14.70 5.25
N SER A 15 7.18 -14.29 3.98
CA SER A 15 8.08 -13.22 3.57
C SER A 15 7.67 -11.87 4.13
N HIS A 16 6.39 -11.55 4.27
CA HIS A 16 5.96 -10.31 4.93
C HIS A 16 6.45 -10.23 6.37
N VAL A 17 6.46 -11.37 7.07
CA VAL A 17 7.01 -11.48 8.43
C VAL A 17 8.53 -11.31 8.41
N ALA A 18 9.23 -12.03 7.52
CA ALA A 18 10.69 -11.95 7.39
C ALA A 18 11.16 -10.53 7.06
N ASN A 19 10.42 -9.84 6.20
CA ASN A 19 10.70 -8.48 5.73
C ASN A 19 10.21 -7.39 6.68
N ARG A 20 9.52 -7.78 7.77
CA ARG A 20 8.99 -6.90 8.82
C ARG A 20 8.07 -5.81 8.27
N ASP A 21 7.19 -6.16 7.35
CA ASP A 21 6.36 -5.19 6.64
C ASP A 21 5.39 -4.44 7.57
N THR A 22 4.91 -5.10 8.62
CA THR A 22 4.12 -4.46 9.69
C THR A 22 4.92 -3.41 10.44
N LEU A 23 6.20 -3.68 10.75
CA LEU A 23 7.08 -2.71 11.41
C LEU A 23 7.33 -1.51 10.50
N VAL A 24 7.62 -1.74 9.22
CA VAL A 24 7.84 -0.67 8.23
C VAL A 24 6.60 0.22 8.15
N SER A 25 5.41 -0.38 8.08
CA SER A 25 4.14 0.35 8.05
C SER A 25 3.89 1.13 9.34
N ALA A 26 4.17 0.54 10.51
CA ALA A 26 4.02 1.20 11.80
C ALA A 26 4.98 2.39 11.97
N VAL A 27 6.25 2.23 11.58
CA VAL A 27 7.24 3.32 11.60
C VAL A 27 6.81 4.43 10.65
N ALA A 28 6.45 4.10 9.40
CA ALA A 28 5.99 5.10 8.43
C ALA A 28 4.75 5.87 8.93
N ALA A 29 3.76 5.18 9.49
CA ALA A 29 2.56 5.80 10.04
C ALA A 29 2.88 6.69 11.25
N THR A 30 3.76 6.23 12.15
CA THR A 30 4.14 6.98 13.35
C THR A 30 4.93 8.24 12.98
N THR A 31 5.89 8.14 12.05
CA THR A 31 6.66 9.29 11.56
C THR A 31 5.77 10.29 10.83
N ALA A 32 4.87 9.82 9.95
CA ALA A 32 3.91 10.69 9.27
C ALA A 32 2.97 11.39 10.27
N GLY A 33 2.48 10.67 11.28
CA GLY A 33 1.67 11.21 12.36
C GLY A 33 2.41 12.27 13.18
N ALA A 34 3.67 12.02 13.54
CA ALA A 34 4.50 12.98 14.25
C ALA A 34 4.71 14.28 13.45
N ILE A 35 5.00 14.17 12.15
CA ILE A 35 5.14 15.32 11.25
C ILE A 35 3.81 16.08 11.14
N ALA A 36 2.68 15.39 11.04
CA ALA A 36 1.36 16.02 10.98
C ALA A 36 1.04 16.80 12.26
N ILE A 37 1.30 16.22 13.43
CA ILE A 37 1.09 16.88 14.73
C ILE A 37 2.00 18.12 14.85
N LEU A 38 3.28 18.00 14.48
CA LEU A 38 4.22 19.13 14.50
C LEU A 38 3.78 20.25 13.54
N SER A 39 3.32 19.89 12.33
CA SER A 39 2.84 20.84 11.33
C SER A 39 1.58 21.57 11.79
N ASP A 40 0.62 20.85 12.39
CA ASP A 40 -0.60 21.44 12.97
C ASP A 40 -0.25 22.36 14.15
N PHE A 41 0.65 21.92 15.04
CA PHE A 41 1.12 22.73 16.17
C PHE A 41 1.78 24.04 15.72
N LEU A 42 2.71 23.99 14.77
CA LEU A 42 3.38 25.17 14.22
C LEU A 42 2.40 26.11 13.50
N THR A 43 1.46 25.55 12.75
CA THR A 43 0.41 26.32 12.06
C THR A 43 -0.48 27.05 13.06
N ARG A 44 -0.90 26.37 14.14
CA ARG A 44 -1.67 26.99 15.23
C ARG A 44 -0.86 28.04 15.96
N MET A 45 0.42 27.81 16.22
CA MET A 45 1.29 28.80 16.87
C MET A 45 1.47 30.06 16.01
N MET A 46 1.60 29.92 14.69
CA MET A 46 1.67 31.07 13.78
C MET A 46 0.33 31.83 13.68
N TRP A 47 -0.80 31.11 13.72
CA TRP A 47 -2.13 31.71 13.59
C TRP A 47 -2.67 32.32 14.89
N PHE A 48 -2.38 31.70 16.04
CA PHE A 48 -2.91 32.07 17.35
C PHE A 48 -1.86 32.65 18.32
N GLY A 49 -0.57 32.45 18.05
CA GLY A 49 0.55 32.93 18.88
C GLY A 49 1.17 34.26 18.42
N GLY A 50 0.75 34.81 17.27
CA GLY A 50 1.10 36.17 16.84
C GLY A 50 0.30 37.21 17.62
N GLY A 51 0.92 37.79 18.65
CA GLY A 51 0.29 38.65 19.64
C GLY A 51 -0.60 39.78 19.10
N ARG A 52 -1.71 39.97 19.83
CA ARG A 52 -2.42 41.18 20.29
C ARG A 52 -2.13 42.60 19.76
N ASP A 53 -1.18 42.83 18.88
CA ASP A 53 -0.87 44.16 18.34
C ASP A 53 -0.66 44.08 16.83
N ARG A 54 -1.73 44.35 16.08
CA ARG A 54 -1.60 45.11 14.84
C ARG A 54 -2.94 45.67 14.43
N ASP A 55 -2.91 46.99 14.32
CA ASP A 55 -3.93 47.88 13.83
C ASP A 55 -4.79 47.34 12.69
N ARG A 56 -6.00 47.90 12.68
CA ARG A 56 -7.09 47.73 11.74
C ARG A 56 -6.65 47.94 10.27
N ASN A 57 -5.96 46.97 9.67
CA ASN A 57 -5.93 46.85 8.21
C ASN A 57 -5.47 45.50 7.65
N SER A 58 -5.13 44.51 8.48
CA SER A 58 -4.73 43.20 7.98
C SER A 58 -5.94 42.28 7.84
N ALA A 59 -6.75 42.53 6.81
CA ALA A 59 -7.61 41.49 6.26
C ALA A 59 -6.69 40.29 5.97
N GLY A 60 -6.85 39.20 6.74
CA GLY A 60 -6.01 38.02 6.64
C GLY A 60 -5.84 37.62 5.18
N ASN A 61 -4.59 37.56 4.72
CA ASN A 61 -4.25 37.42 3.30
C ASN A 61 -5.12 36.31 2.68
N PRO A 62 -6.10 36.64 1.81
CA PRO A 62 -7.03 35.65 1.28
C PRO A 62 -6.30 34.54 0.52
N LEU A 63 -5.10 34.83 0.01
CA LEU A 63 -4.21 33.85 -0.59
C LEU A 63 -3.76 32.77 0.40
N ALA A 64 -3.46 33.13 1.65
CA ALA A 64 -3.03 32.18 2.69
C ALA A 64 -4.18 31.26 3.13
N LEU A 65 -5.41 31.78 3.18
CA LEU A 65 -6.62 30.98 3.48
C LEU A 65 -6.97 30.01 2.34
N VAL A 66 -6.75 30.40 1.09
CA VAL A 66 -6.93 29.50 -0.05
C VAL A 66 -5.83 28.44 -0.07
N LEU A 67 -4.57 28.82 0.16
CA LEU A 67 -3.44 27.90 0.17
C LEU A 67 -3.59 26.82 1.26
N SER A 68 -4.02 27.19 2.47
CA SER A 68 -4.21 26.25 3.58
C SER A 68 -5.32 25.23 3.27
N ARG A 69 -6.41 25.64 2.62
CA ARG A 69 -7.48 24.74 2.16
C ARG A 69 -7.01 23.76 1.10
N VAL A 70 -6.16 24.22 0.17
CA VAL A 70 -5.56 23.36 -0.85
C VAL A 70 -4.66 22.31 -0.21
N VAL A 71 -3.79 22.70 0.73
CA VAL A 71 -2.91 21.76 1.45
C VAL A 71 -3.72 20.75 2.27
N LEU A 72 -4.81 21.17 2.93
CA LEU A 72 -5.68 20.30 3.71
C LEU A 72 -6.29 19.15 2.87
N ILE A 73 -6.62 19.42 1.60
CA ILE A 73 -7.17 18.42 0.68
C ILE A 73 -6.04 17.59 0.04
N LEU A 74 -4.92 18.21 -0.33
CA LEU A 74 -3.84 17.52 -1.02
C LEU A 74 -3.00 16.62 -0.10
N ALA A 75 -2.82 16.99 1.16
CA ALA A 75 -2.02 16.23 2.12
C ALA A 75 -2.52 14.77 2.32
N PRO A 76 -3.83 14.50 2.59
CA PRO A 76 -4.31 13.13 2.72
C PRO A 76 -4.22 12.35 1.40
N LEU A 77 -4.43 13.00 0.25
CA LEU A 77 -4.25 12.36 -1.06
C LEU A 77 -2.80 11.95 -1.30
N ALA A 78 -1.84 12.83 -0.98
CA ALA A 78 -0.42 12.52 -1.08
C ALA A 78 -0.01 11.37 -0.14
N ALA A 79 -0.53 11.36 1.10
CA ALA A 79 -0.28 10.29 2.06
C ALA A 79 -0.85 8.93 1.59
N MET A 80 -2.06 8.92 1.02
CA MET A 80 -2.66 7.72 0.44
C MET A 80 -1.83 7.17 -0.72
N LEU A 81 -1.40 8.04 -1.63
CA LEU A 81 -0.56 7.65 -2.77
C LEU A 81 0.79 7.09 -2.33
N LEU A 82 1.42 7.73 -1.33
CA LEU A 82 2.68 7.25 -0.75
C LEU A 82 2.50 5.87 -0.10
N LYS A 83 1.45 5.69 0.72
CA LYS A 83 1.14 4.39 1.34
C LYS A 83 0.92 3.29 0.29
N SER A 84 0.14 3.59 -0.74
CA SER A 84 -0.13 2.65 -1.83
C SER A 84 1.15 2.30 -2.61
N ALA A 85 2.04 3.26 -2.84
CA ALA A 85 3.33 3.02 -3.49
C ALA A 85 4.26 2.15 -2.63
N ILE A 86 4.32 2.38 -1.32
CA ILE A 86 5.10 1.55 -0.39
C ILE A 86 4.55 0.12 -0.39
N SER A 87 3.22 -0.05 -0.29
CA SER A 87 2.56 -1.36 -0.33
C SER A 87 2.96 -2.16 -1.57
N ARG A 88 2.84 -1.57 -2.77
CA ARG A 88 3.25 -2.25 -4.01
C ARG A 88 4.71 -2.69 -4.04
N LYS A 89 5.62 -1.88 -3.48
CA LYS A 89 7.05 -2.24 -3.38
C LYS A 89 7.30 -3.36 -2.38
N ARG A 90 6.49 -3.48 -1.33
CA ARG A 90 6.57 -4.56 -0.34
C ARG A 90 6.10 -5.88 -0.93
N GLU A 91 4.99 -5.87 -1.67
CA GLU A 91 4.49 -7.04 -2.40
C GLU A 91 5.51 -7.60 -3.39
N ALA A 92 6.15 -6.75 -4.20
CA ALA A 92 7.18 -7.19 -5.13
C ALA A 92 8.42 -7.77 -4.42
N LEU A 93 8.77 -7.22 -3.25
CA LEU A 93 9.86 -7.78 -2.46
C LEU A 93 9.43 -9.12 -1.82
N ALA A 94 8.19 -9.23 -1.35
CA ALA A 94 7.62 -10.45 -0.80
C ALA A 94 7.64 -11.58 -1.83
N ASP A 95 7.26 -11.31 -3.09
CA ASP A 95 7.39 -12.28 -4.19
C ASP A 95 8.83 -12.76 -4.40
N ALA A 96 9.80 -11.84 -4.45
CA ALA A 96 11.20 -12.19 -4.60
C ALA A 96 11.74 -13.02 -3.41
N THR A 97 11.36 -12.66 -2.19
CA THR A 97 11.75 -13.39 -0.98
C THR A 97 11.09 -14.77 -0.93
N ALA A 98 9.82 -14.89 -1.33
CA ALA A 98 9.13 -16.17 -1.44
C ALA A 98 9.86 -17.12 -2.39
N VAL A 99 10.26 -16.62 -3.57
CA VAL A 99 11.09 -17.37 -4.52
C VAL A 99 12.43 -17.77 -3.91
N SER A 100 13.06 -16.89 -3.12
CA SER A 100 14.32 -17.23 -2.44
C SER A 100 14.15 -18.36 -1.40
N PHE A 101 12.99 -18.44 -0.74
CA PHE A 101 12.68 -19.49 0.24
C PHE A 101 12.32 -20.82 -0.42
N THR A 102 11.51 -20.82 -1.48
CA THR A 102 11.06 -22.04 -2.14
C THR A 102 12.00 -22.54 -3.22
N ARG A 103 12.84 -21.64 -3.78
CA ARG A 103 13.61 -21.83 -5.01
C ARG A 103 12.74 -22.29 -6.19
N ASN A 104 11.45 -22.01 -6.13
CA ASN A 104 10.45 -22.45 -7.10
C ASN A 104 9.54 -21.26 -7.48
N PRO A 105 9.95 -20.42 -8.44
CA PRO A 105 9.12 -19.33 -8.92
C PRO A 105 7.83 -19.80 -9.61
N ALA A 106 7.83 -21.01 -10.18
CA ALA A 106 6.67 -21.58 -10.84
C ALA A 106 5.52 -21.92 -9.89
N GLY A 107 5.82 -22.34 -8.66
CA GLY A 107 4.80 -22.61 -7.64
C GLY A 107 3.96 -21.37 -7.34
N LEU A 108 4.62 -20.25 -7.02
CA LEU A 108 3.92 -19.00 -6.73
C LEU A 108 3.19 -18.44 -7.98
N ARG A 109 3.80 -18.53 -9.17
CA ARG A 109 3.18 -18.07 -10.41
C ARG A 109 1.89 -18.84 -10.72
N LYS A 110 1.90 -20.17 -10.64
CA LYS A 110 0.71 -20.99 -10.89
C LYS A 110 -0.38 -20.71 -9.87
N ALA A 111 -0.04 -20.48 -8.59
CA ALA A 111 -0.99 -20.09 -7.57
C ALA A 111 -1.70 -18.77 -7.93
N LEU A 112 -0.94 -17.77 -8.44
CA LEU A 112 -1.51 -16.51 -8.93
C LEU A 112 -2.39 -16.70 -10.18
N GLU A 113 -2.03 -17.60 -11.09
CA GLU A 113 -2.85 -17.94 -12.26
C GLU A 113 -4.18 -18.60 -11.85
N VAL A 114 -4.15 -19.47 -10.84
CA VAL A 114 -5.36 -20.06 -10.25
C VAL A 114 -6.26 -18.97 -9.65
N LEU A 115 -5.69 -18.05 -8.87
CA LEU A 115 -6.43 -16.92 -8.28
C LEU A 115 -7.02 -15.99 -9.36
N ALA A 116 -6.24 -15.66 -10.39
CA ALA A 116 -6.72 -14.81 -11.50
C ALA A 116 -7.88 -15.46 -12.28
N SER A 117 -7.90 -16.79 -12.34
CA SER A 117 -8.97 -17.56 -13.00
C SER A 117 -10.20 -17.78 -12.12
N ASP A 118 -10.12 -17.50 -10.82
CA ASP A 118 -11.25 -17.63 -9.91
C ASP A 118 -12.27 -16.52 -10.18
N THR A 119 -13.51 -16.93 -10.43
CA THR A 119 -14.63 -16.03 -10.75
C THR A 119 -15.70 -16.06 -9.66
N THR A 120 -15.39 -16.64 -8.49
CA THR A 120 -16.33 -16.85 -7.39
C THR A 120 -16.94 -15.51 -6.95
N VAL A 121 -18.23 -15.36 -7.20
CA VAL A 121 -18.97 -14.14 -6.86
C VAL A 121 -19.37 -14.18 -5.39
N VAL A 122 -18.72 -13.34 -4.59
CA VAL A 122 -19.08 -13.18 -3.17
C VAL A 122 -20.42 -12.47 -3.05
N ARG A 123 -21.44 -13.24 -2.71
CA ARG A 123 -22.87 -12.85 -2.72
C ARG A 123 -23.27 -12.01 -1.51
N GLN A 124 -22.50 -12.06 -0.42
CA GLN A 124 -22.65 -11.19 0.74
C GLN A 124 -21.31 -10.55 1.12
N LYS A 125 -21.23 -9.24 0.95
CA LYS A 125 -20.07 -8.42 1.32
C LYS A 125 -20.40 -7.73 2.64
N SER A 126 -19.62 -8.00 3.68
CA SER A 126 -19.72 -7.29 4.96
C SER A 126 -18.34 -6.84 5.40
N ASN A 127 -18.20 -5.55 5.73
CA ASN A 127 -16.96 -4.98 6.26
C ASN A 127 -16.48 -5.72 7.53
N ALA A 128 -17.40 -6.30 8.31
CA ALA A 128 -17.08 -6.98 9.57
C ALA A 128 -16.26 -8.26 9.37
N VAL A 129 -16.38 -8.94 8.23
CA VAL A 129 -15.68 -10.21 7.94
C VAL A 129 -14.61 -10.08 6.87
N ALA A 130 -14.49 -8.92 6.23
CA ALA A 130 -13.58 -8.70 5.10
C ALA A 130 -12.10 -9.02 5.43
N HIS A 131 -11.69 -8.88 6.70
CA HIS A 131 -10.31 -9.14 7.16
C HIS A 131 -9.96 -10.64 7.30
N ILE A 132 -10.93 -11.54 7.17
CA ILE A 132 -10.72 -13.01 7.23
C ILE A 132 -10.52 -13.59 5.83
N TRP A 133 -10.89 -12.84 4.79
CA TRP A 133 -10.83 -13.33 3.41
C TRP A 133 -9.43 -13.17 2.84
N ILE A 134 -8.99 -14.19 2.09
CA ILE A 134 -7.72 -14.17 1.36
C ILE A 134 -7.75 -13.12 0.23
N GLU A 135 -8.93 -12.90 -0.36
CA GLU A 135 -9.20 -11.86 -1.34
C GLU A 135 -10.36 -10.97 -0.84
N SER A 136 -10.16 -9.66 -0.78
CA SER A 136 -11.17 -8.72 -0.28
C SER A 136 -12.41 -8.73 -1.18
N PRO A 137 -13.60 -9.11 -0.67
CA PRO A 137 -14.81 -9.10 -1.47
C PRO A 137 -15.28 -7.68 -1.82
N LEU A 138 -14.71 -6.66 -1.16
CA LEU A 138 -15.08 -5.24 -1.33
C LEU A 138 -14.27 -4.55 -2.44
N ASP A 139 -13.25 -5.23 -2.98
CA ASP A 139 -12.40 -4.70 -4.04
C ASP A 139 -13.16 -4.79 -5.38
N GLY A 140 -14.08 -3.85 -5.57
CA GLY A 140 -14.81 -3.69 -6.82
C GLY A 140 -13.86 -3.29 -7.95
N LYS A 141 -14.03 -3.94 -9.11
CA LYS A 141 -13.27 -3.80 -10.37
C LYS A 141 -13.07 -2.37 -10.93
N THR A 142 -13.52 -1.33 -10.23
CA THR A 142 -13.55 0.06 -10.72
C THR A 142 -12.83 1.05 -9.79
N VAL A 143 -12.36 0.65 -8.60
CA VAL A 143 -11.53 1.55 -7.77
C VAL A 143 -10.08 1.43 -8.21
N SER A 144 -9.79 2.10 -9.33
CA SER A 144 -8.50 2.64 -9.81
C SER A 144 -7.21 1.95 -9.33
N LYS A 145 -6.33 1.61 -10.29
CA LYS A 145 -4.90 1.23 -10.08
C LYS A 145 -4.15 2.07 -9.03
N LEU A 146 -4.64 3.27 -8.72
CA LEU A 146 -4.10 4.18 -7.71
C LEU A 146 -4.42 3.78 -6.25
N PHE A 147 -5.46 2.98 -6.01
CA PHE A 147 -5.90 2.54 -4.68
C PHE A 147 -5.72 1.03 -4.43
N SER A 148 -5.33 0.26 -5.44
CA SER A 148 -4.95 -1.14 -5.26
C SER A 148 -3.77 -1.23 -4.30
N THR A 149 -3.94 -2.00 -3.21
CA THR A 149 -2.89 -2.28 -2.21
C THR A 149 -1.88 -3.30 -2.72
N HIS A 150 -2.25 -4.08 -3.74
CA HIS A 150 -1.40 -5.02 -4.45
C HIS A 150 -1.14 -4.55 -5.89
N PRO A 151 0.06 -4.82 -6.45
CA PRO A 151 0.29 -4.66 -7.88
C PRO A 151 -0.64 -5.61 -8.68
N PRO A 152 -0.99 -5.27 -9.93
CA PRO A 152 -1.79 -6.14 -10.79
C PRO A 152 -1.23 -7.56 -10.83
N ILE A 153 -2.11 -8.57 -10.76
CA ILE A 153 -1.70 -9.97 -10.75
C ILE A 153 -0.89 -10.31 -12.02
N GLU A 154 -1.22 -9.70 -13.17
CA GLU A 154 -0.52 -9.90 -14.43
C GLU A 154 0.95 -9.42 -14.37
N GLU A 155 1.22 -8.32 -13.66
CA GLU A 155 2.56 -7.78 -13.48
C GLU A 155 3.41 -8.71 -12.59
N ARG A 156 2.80 -9.26 -11.55
CA ARG A 156 3.44 -10.26 -10.67
C ARG A 156 3.76 -11.55 -11.43
N ILE A 157 2.81 -12.06 -12.21
CA ILE A 157 3.01 -13.24 -13.06
C ILE A 157 4.15 -13.01 -14.06
N ALA A 158 4.19 -11.85 -14.72
CA ALA A 158 5.26 -11.51 -15.67
C ALA A 158 6.64 -11.48 -14.98
N THR A 159 6.72 -10.91 -13.79
CA THR A 159 7.95 -10.86 -12.99
C THR A 159 8.44 -12.27 -12.61
N LEU A 160 7.53 -13.14 -12.17
CA LEU A 160 7.87 -14.53 -11.80
C LEU A 160 8.31 -15.35 -13.02
N ARG A 161 7.69 -15.16 -14.20
CA ARG A 161 8.15 -15.78 -15.45
C ARG A 161 9.56 -15.32 -15.83
N ALA A 162 9.87 -14.04 -15.62
CA ALA A 162 11.22 -13.54 -15.85
C ALA A 162 12.23 -14.20 -14.91
N MET A 163 11.88 -14.40 -13.63
CA MET A 163 12.73 -15.12 -12.67
C MET A 163 12.96 -16.58 -13.04
N GLU A 164 11.93 -17.29 -13.54
CA GLU A 164 12.07 -18.65 -14.09
C GLU A 164 13.11 -18.68 -15.23
N SER A 165 13.01 -17.73 -16.18
CA SER A 165 13.92 -17.67 -17.34
C SER A 165 15.37 -17.34 -16.97
N LEU A 166 15.59 -16.61 -15.87
CA LEU A 166 16.93 -16.29 -15.37
C LEU A 166 17.57 -17.50 -14.67
N GLY A 167 16.77 -18.32 -14.00
CA GLY A 167 17.24 -19.56 -13.37
C GLY A 167 17.68 -20.63 -14.37
N SER A 168 16.99 -20.73 -15.51
CA SER A 168 17.32 -21.70 -16.56
C SER A 168 18.47 -21.29 -17.49
N ALA A 169 18.89 -20.02 -17.48
CA ALA A 169 20.03 -19.54 -18.25
C ALA A 169 21.38 -19.66 -17.50
N GLY A 170 21.34 -20.07 -16.22
CA GLY A 170 22.51 -20.25 -15.36
C GLY A 170 22.96 -21.71 -15.17
N GLU A 171 22.29 -22.66 -15.82
CA GLU A 171 22.70 -24.07 -15.97
C GLU A 171 23.30 -24.32 -17.35
#